data_AF-A0A0M1JPD7-F1
#
_entry.id   AF-A0A0M1JPD7-F1
#
_cell.length_a   1.000
_cell.length_b   1.000
_cell.length_c   1.000
_cell.angle_alpha   90.00
_cell.angle_beta   90.00
_cell.angle_gamma   90.00
#
_symmetry.space_group_name_H-M   'P 1'
#
loop_
_entity.id
_entity.type
_entity.pdbx_description
1 polymer ?
#
loop_
_entity_poly.entity_id
_entity_poly.type
_entity_poly.pdbx_seq_one_letter_code
_entity_poly.pdbx_strand_id
1 'polypeptide(L)'
;MLRQDTDRINAKTQGITSNEELSPQAPTNASTNFDIQRELNHLEDIIVYSPRIPFSGRLFVDEDQFLDQLDFIRLNLPTAFAEAENIVRQKEDILMQAEQYAQEIIEAAEQRAMQILDEIGIVRQAKQEAEALRKQVQSECESAQQQTIAEIEQLRRQTQQEIEEMRRQAIAECEAIESDADEYADSVLQNLEHNLTDMLRVIQNGRQHLQRDAKPPMS
;
A
#
# COMPACT_ATOMS: atom_id res chain seq x y z
N MET A 1 -33.08 -18.19 -19.95
CA MET A 1 -31.82 -18.95 -19.90
C MET A 1 -30.71 -18.00 -19.47
N LEU A 2 -30.14 -18.21 -18.29
CA LEU A 2 -28.72 -18.09 -17.96
C LEU A 2 -28.64 -18.32 -16.44
N ARG A 3 -28.23 -19.53 -16.08
CA ARG A 3 -27.98 -19.97 -14.70
C ARG A 3 -26.55 -19.61 -14.31
N GLN A 4 -26.39 -19.38 -13.01
CA GLN A 4 -25.21 -19.70 -12.19
C GLN A 4 -23.92 -18.91 -12.45
N ASP A 5 -23.63 -17.98 -11.55
CA ASP A 5 -22.26 -17.65 -11.10
C ASP A 5 -22.33 -17.05 -9.68
N THR A 6 -22.66 -17.88 -8.68
CA THR A 6 -22.53 -17.54 -7.25
C THR A 6 -21.99 -18.74 -6.44
N ASP A 7 -21.06 -19.50 -6.99
CA ASP A 7 -20.43 -20.65 -6.32
C ASP A 7 -18.90 -20.57 -6.34
N ARG A 8 -18.32 -19.42 -5.95
CA ARG A 8 -16.85 -19.29 -5.82
C ARG A 8 -16.31 -18.76 -4.50
N ILE A 9 -17.14 -18.67 -3.45
CA ILE A 9 -16.68 -18.18 -2.13
C ILE A 9 -16.58 -19.29 -1.06
N ASN A 10 -17.04 -20.53 -1.31
CA ASN A 10 -17.06 -21.53 -0.24
C ASN A 10 -16.41 -22.89 -0.57
N ALA A 11 -15.20 -22.88 -1.13
CA ALA A 11 -14.46 -24.11 -1.41
C ALA A 11 -12.95 -23.96 -1.22
N LYS A 12 -12.51 -23.51 -0.03
CA LYS A 12 -11.12 -23.72 0.42
C LYS A 12 -10.94 -23.64 1.94
N THR A 13 -11.69 -24.45 2.69
CA THR A 13 -11.41 -24.74 4.12
C THR A 13 -11.56 -26.23 4.45
N GLN A 14 -11.35 -27.11 3.47
CA GLN A 14 -11.19 -28.54 3.73
C GLN A 14 -9.77 -28.94 3.36
N GLY A 15 -8.93 -28.93 4.39
CA GLY A 15 -7.51 -29.22 4.32
C GLY A 15 -6.84 -29.04 5.67
N ILE A 16 -7.53 -29.44 6.75
CA ILE A 16 -6.91 -29.73 8.05
C ILE A 16 -7.24 -31.20 8.31
N THR A 17 -6.50 -32.07 7.63
CA THR A 17 -6.46 -33.49 7.94
C THR A 17 -5.63 -33.66 9.20
N SER A 18 -6.25 -34.26 10.20
CA SER A 18 -5.65 -35.23 11.12
C SER A 18 -4.41 -34.77 11.87
N ASN A 19 -4.59 -33.91 12.89
CA ASN A 19 -3.72 -33.94 14.06
C ASN A 19 -4.51 -34.54 15.22
N GLU A 20 -4.59 -35.86 15.16
CA GLU A 20 -4.87 -36.74 16.28
C GLU A 20 -3.57 -36.80 17.09
N GLU A 21 -3.28 -35.77 17.88
CA GLU A 21 -2.10 -35.77 18.74
C GLU A 21 -2.42 -35.42 20.19
N LEU A 22 -2.24 -36.48 20.99
CA LEU A 22 -1.73 -36.49 22.34
C LEU A 22 -2.54 -35.70 23.38
N SER A 23 -3.64 -36.32 23.79
CA SER A 23 -3.89 -36.41 25.23
C SER A 23 -2.62 -36.97 25.88
N PRO A 24 -2.05 -36.33 26.93
CA PRO A 24 -0.94 -36.92 27.66
C PRO A 24 -1.49 -38.17 28.34
N GLN A 25 -1.34 -39.32 27.66
CA GLN A 25 -1.37 -40.60 28.33
C GLN A 25 -0.21 -40.53 29.32
N ALA A 26 -0.53 -40.15 30.56
CA ALA A 26 0.30 -40.46 31.70
C ALA A 26 0.71 -41.92 31.50
N PRO A 27 2.02 -42.26 31.51
CA PRO A 27 2.43 -43.64 31.44
C PRO A 27 1.80 -44.31 32.64
N THR A 28 0.68 -44.99 32.41
CA THR A 28 0.08 -45.90 33.37
C THR A 28 0.90 -47.16 33.25
N ASN A 29 2.19 -47.03 33.57
CA ASN A 29 3.00 -48.14 34.01
C ASN A 29 2.38 -48.50 35.35
N ALA A 30 1.35 -49.34 35.30
CA ALA A 30 1.09 -50.29 36.35
C ALA A 30 2.29 -51.25 36.40
N SER A 31 3.47 -50.69 36.73
CA SER A 31 4.56 -51.47 37.29
C SER A 31 3.92 -52.18 38.44
N THR A 32 3.97 -53.50 38.40
CA THR A 32 3.66 -54.36 39.53
C THR A 32 4.53 -53.83 40.66
N ASN A 33 3.95 -52.95 41.47
CA ASN A 33 4.72 -52.02 42.30
C ASN A 33 5.29 -52.87 43.42
N PHE A 34 6.50 -53.38 43.18
CA PHE A 34 7.33 -54.00 44.19
C PHE A 34 7.61 -52.91 45.22
N ASP A 35 6.69 -52.80 46.17
CA ASP A 35 6.73 -51.79 47.19
C ASP A 35 7.69 -52.28 48.25
N ILE A 36 8.94 -51.88 48.09
CA ILE A 36 10.06 -52.23 48.97
C ILE A 36 9.68 -52.00 50.44
N GLN A 37 8.89 -50.95 50.73
CA GLN A 37 8.44 -50.65 52.08
C GLN A 37 7.48 -51.71 52.60
N ARG A 38 6.54 -52.17 51.77
CA ARG A 38 5.59 -53.23 52.16
C ARG A 38 6.29 -54.56 52.42
N GLU A 39 7.24 -54.94 51.58
CA GLU A 39 7.96 -56.21 51.75
C GLU A 39 8.94 -56.20 52.92
N LEU A 40 9.58 -55.05 53.19
CA LEU A 40 10.38 -54.84 54.41
C LEU A 40 9.53 -54.83 55.67
N ASN A 41 8.36 -54.19 55.65
CA ASN A 41 7.43 -54.20 56.78
C ASN A 41 6.92 -55.63 57.05
N HIS A 42 6.69 -56.42 56.01
CA HIS A 42 6.33 -57.84 56.16
C HIS A 42 7.46 -58.66 56.81
N LEU A 43 8.72 -58.39 56.44
CA LEU A 43 9.89 -58.99 57.11
C LEU A 43 10.01 -58.55 58.57
N GLU A 44 9.74 -57.27 58.86
CA GLU A 44 9.70 -56.72 60.21
C GLU A 44 8.59 -57.38 61.05
N ASP A 45 7.39 -57.54 60.50
CA ASP A 45 6.27 -58.21 61.15
C ASP A 45 6.62 -59.66 61.53
N ILE A 46 7.27 -60.42 60.64
CA ILE A 46 7.74 -61.78 60.93
C ILE A 46 8.67 -61.79 62.15
N ILE A 47 9.56 -60.79 62.29
CA ILE A 47 10.46 -60.67 63.44
C ILE A 47 9.73 -60.21 64.71
N VAL A 48 8.81 -59.25 64.60
CA VAL A 48 8.12 -58.62 65.75
C VAL A 48 7.07 -59.53 66.37
N TYR A 49 6.31 -60.28 65.57
CA TYR A 49 5.29 -61.22 66.05
C TYR A 49 5.85 -62.61 66.39
N SER A 50 7.16 -62.82 66.21
CA SER A 50 7.81 -64.09 66.55
C SER A 50 7.89 -64.31 68.06
N PRO A 51 7.47 -65.48 68.59
CA PRO A 51 7.48 -65.75 70.02
C PRO A 51 8.90 -65.70 70.58
N ARG A 52 9.08 -64.91 71.64
CA ARG A 52 10.38 -64.79 72.32
C ARG A 52 10.57 -65.95 73.28
N ILE A 53 11.73 -66.61 73.21
CA ILE A 53 12.06 -67.70 74.11
C ILE A 53 12.41 -67.10 75.49
N PRO A 54 11.65 -67.41 76.56
CA PRO A 54 11.90 -66.85 77.89
C PRO A 54 13.30 -67.24 78.39
N PHE A 55 13.98 -66.31 79.07
CA PHE A 55 15.33 -66.44 79.61
C PHE A 55 16.51 -66.58 78.61
N SER A 56 16.27 -66.73 77.30
CA SER A 56 17.37 -66.87 76.31
C SER A 56 17.63 -65.64 75.44
N GLY A 57 16.73 -64.65 75.45
CA GLY A 57 16.82 -63.45 74.61
C GLY A 57 16.60 -63.69 73.11
N ARG A 58 16.46 -64.95 72.68
CA ARG A 58 16.29 -65.38 71.29
C ARG A 58 14.82 -65.33 70.82
N LEU A 59 14.63 -65.10 69.54
CA LEU A 59 13.34 -65.12 68.84
C LEU A 59 13.16 -66.49 68.19
N PHE A 60 11.96 -67.05 68.27
CA PHE A 60 11.58 -68.24 67.54
C PHE A 60 10.91 -67.81 66.24
N VAL A 61 11.65 -67.89 65.14
CA VAL A 61 11.22 -67.48 63.80
C VAL A 61 11.15 -68.73 62.94
N ASP A 62 10.13 -68.82 62.09
CA ASP A 62 10.07 -69.83 61.03
C ASP A 62 11.16 -69.51 59.99
N GLU A 63 12.20 -70.34 59.97
CA GLU A 63 13.37 -70.14 59.10
C GLU A 63 12.98 -70.17 57.63
N ASP A 64 12.07 -71.06 57.23
CA ASP A 64 11.66 -71.22 55.84
C ASP A 64 10.88 -69.98 55.37
N GLN A 65 9.91 -69.53 56.16
CA GLN A 65 9.10 -68.35 55.82
C GLN A 65 9.94 -67.06 55.77
N PHE A 66 10.91 -66.91 56.68
CA PHE A 66 11.78 -65.74 56.74
C PHE A 66 12.77 -65.71 55.56
N LEU A 67 13.36 -66.86 55.21
CA LEU A 67 14.28 -66.97 54.08
C LEU A 67 13.57 -66.79 52.75
N ASP A 68 12.36 -67.33 52.57
CA ASP A 68 11.54 -67.13 51.38
C ASP A 68 11.23 -65.64 51.14
N GLN A 69 10.87 -64.92 52.21
CA GLN A 69 10.61 -63.48 52.15
C GLN A 69 11.88 -62.68 51.82
N LEU A 70 13.02 -63.06 52.39
CA LEU A 70 14.31 -62.43 52.11
C LEU A 70 14.76 -62.67 50.66
N ASP A 71 14.58 -63.89 50.15
CA ASP A 71 14.91 -64.26 48.77
C ASP A 71 13.97 -63.58 47.78
N PHE A 72 12.69 -63.41 48.12
CA PHE A 72 11.74 -62.63 47.34
C PHE A 72 12.16 -61.16 47.21
N ILE A 73 12.58 -60.53 48.32
CA ILE A 73 13.11 -59.15 48.28
C ILE A 73 14.40 -59.11 47.45
N ARG A 74 15.31 -60.05 47.68
CA ARG A 74 16.61 -60.11 47.00
C ARG A 74 16.49 -60.29 45.49
N LEU A 75 15.49 -61.04 45.03
CA LEU A 75 15.26 -61.31 43.61
C LEU A 75 14.66 -60.10 42.88
N ASN A 76 13.74 -59.37 43.53
CA ASN A 76 12.94 -58.30 42.90
C ASN A 76 13.47 -56.87 43.14
N LEU A 77 14.29 -56.66 44.17
CA LEU A 77 14.88 -55.35 44.48
C LEU A 77 15.84 -54.84 43.39
N PRO A 78 16.74 -55.65 42.80
CA PRO A 78 17.63 -55.19 41.74
C PRO A 78 16.88 -54.72 40.48
N THR A 79 15.81 -55.41 40.11
CA THR A 79 14.99 -55.05 38.94
C THR A 79 14.21 -53.76 39.19
N ALA A 80 13.68 -53.55 40.40
CA ALA A 80 13.01 -52.31 40.77
C ALA A 80 13.96 -51.08 40.72
N PHE A 81 15.22 -51.22 41.16
CA PHE A 81 16.19 -50.14 41.03
C PHE A 81 16.60 -49.87 39.58
N ALA A 82 16.76 -50.92 38.76
CA ALA A 82 17.05 -50.75 37.34
C ALA A 82 15.90 -50.03 36.60
N GLU A 83 14.65 -50.34 36.94
CA GLU A 83 13.48 -49.62 36.43
C GLU A 83 13.48 -48.15 36.87
N ALA A 84 13.77 -47.86 38.15
CA ALA A 84 13.84 -46.50 38.65
C ALA A 84 14.94 -45.67 37.95
N GLU A 85 16.12 -46.25 37.72
CA GLU A 85 17.21 -45.60 36.96
C GLU A 85 16.80 -45.31 35.52
N ASN A 86 16.11 -46.25 34.86
CA ASN A 86 15.59 -46.05 33.51
C ASN A 86 14.55 -44.93 33.46
N ILE A 87 13.66 -44.82 34.44
CA ILE A 87 12.68 -43.74 34.54
C ILE A 87 13.37 -42.39 34.71
N VAL A 88 14.40 -42.30 35.56
CA VAL A 88 15.18 -41.07 35.75
C VAL A 88 15.88 -40.67 34.45
N ARG A 89 16.54 -41.61 33.77
CA ARG A 89 17.19 -41.35 32.47
C ARG A 89 16.18 -40.89 31.42
N GLN A 90 15.04 -41.57 31.30
CA GLN A 90 13.97 -41.18 30.36
C GLN A 90 13.44 -39.78 30.65
N LYS A 91 13.27 -39.43 31.93
CA LYS A 91 12.87 -38.08 32.33
C LYS A 91 13.92 -37.04 31.92
N GLU A 92 15.20 -37.31 32.14
CA GLU A 92 16.29 -36.42 31.73
C GLU A 92 16.31 -36.23 30.21
N ASP A 93 16.13 -37.30 29.44
CA ASP A 93 16.03 -37.23 27.97
C ASP A 93 14.83 -36.38 27.52
N ILE A 94 13.66 -36.56 28.13
CA ILE A 94 12.45 -35.78 27.84
C ILE A 94 12.67 -34.30 28.16
N LEU A 95 13.29 -33.99 29.31
CA LEU A 95 13.57 -32.60 29.70
C LEU A 95 14.52 -31.94 28.72
N MET A 96 15.60 -32.62 28.34
CA MET A 96 16.56 -32.11 27.35
C MET A 96 15.88 -31.87 25.99
N GLN A 97 15.04 -32.80 25.53
CA GLN A 97 14.29 -32.62 24.28
C GLN A 97 13.29 -31.46 24.37
N ALA A 98 12.59 -31.32 25.50
CA ALA A 98 11.65 -30.23 25.72
C ALA A 98 12.35 -28.87 25.77
N GLU A 99 13.52 -28.78 26.41
CA GLU A 99 14.35 -27.58 26.43
C GLU A 99 14.84 -27.20 25.04
N GLN A 100 15.34 -28.18 24.26
CA GLN A 100 15.75 -27.94 22.88
C GLN A 100 14.57 -27.46 22.02
N TYR A 101 13.42 -28.12 22.12
CA TYR A 101 12.23 -27.74 21.36
C TYR A 101 11.73 -26.34 21.75
N ALA A 102 11.75 -26.00 23.03
CA ALA A 102 11.40 -24.66 23.50
C ALA A 102 12.36 -23.61 22.93
N GLN A 103 13.66 -23.91 22.89
CA GLN A 103 14.66 -23.02 22.30
C GLN A 103 14.42 -22.82 20.80
N GLU A 104 14.16 -23.89 20.06
CA GLU A 104 13.83 -23.83 18.63
C GLU A 104 12.57 -22.98 18.36
N ILE A 105 11.53 -23.09 19.20
CA ILE A 105 10.33 -22.26 19.11
C ILE A 105 10.66 -20.78 19.31
N ILE A 106 11.45 -20.47 20.35
CA ILE A 106 11.81 -19.07 20.66
C ILE A 106 12.61 -18.48 19.50
N GLU A 107 13.62 -19.19 19.00
CA GLU A 107 14.44 -18.73 17.87
C GLU A 107 13.59 -18.52 16.61
N ALA A 108 12.70 -19.46 16.29
CA ALA A 108 11.79 -19.31 15.15
C ALA A 108 10.82 -18.13 15.31
N ALA A 109 10.33 -17.87 16.54
CA ALA A 109 9.46 -16.75 16.84
C ALA A 109 10.20 -15.41 16.70
N GLU A 110 11.43 -15.32 17.22
CA GLU A 110 12.27 -14.13 17.11
C GLU A 110 12.62 -13.81 15.65
N GLN A 111 13.01 -14.83 14.86
CA GLN A 111 13.29 -14.66 13.44
C GLN A 111 12.07 -14.13 12.68
N ARG A 112 10.88 -14.68 12.92
CA ARG A 112 9.64 -14.19 12.31
C ARG A 112 9.31 -12.77 12.74
N ALA A 113 9.52 -12.44 14.02
CA ALA A 113 9.31 -11.08 14.51
C ALA A 113 10.24 -10.07 13.81
N MET A 114 11.51 -10.42 13.61
CA MET A 114 12.46 -9.60 12.86
C MET A 114 12.00 -9.39 11.41
N GLN A 115 11.55 -10.44 10.73
CA GLN A 115 11.01 -10.35 9.35
C GLN A 115 9.81 -9.41 9.27
N ILE A 116 8.85 -9.54 10.18
CA ILE A 116 7.66 -8.69 10.21
C ILE A 116 8.04 -7.22 10.47
N LEU A 117 9.00 -6.98 11.37
CA LEU A 117 9.48 -5.61 11.64
C LEU A 117 10.15 -5.00 10.42
N ASP A 118 10.95 -5.76 9.68
CA ASP A 118 11.58 -5.32 8.43
C ASP A 118 10.53 -4.99 7.36
N GLU A 119 9.55 -5.88 7.15
CA GLU A 119 8.42 -5.64 6.25
C GLU A 119 7.66 -4.36 6.62
N ILE A 120 7.35 -4.14 7.92
CA ILE A 120 6.70 -2.92 8.39
C ILE A 120 7.59 -1.69 8.13
N GLY A 121 8.90 -1.81 8.31
CA GLY A 121 9.88 -0.77 8.02
C GLY A 121 9.83 -0.34 6.57
N ILE A 122 9.92 -1.31 5.65
CA ILE A 122 9.85 -1.09 4.20
C ILE A 122 8.52 -0.45 3.81
N VAL A 123 7.39 -1.01 4.30
CA VAL A 123 6.05 -0.48 3.98
C VAL A 123 5.89 0.96 4.50
N ARG A 124 6.39 1.26 5.70
CA ARG A 124 6.33 2.61 6.27
C ARG A 124 7.17 3.60 5.47
N GLN A 125 8.38 3.21 5.09
CA GLN A 125 9.25 4.02 4.25
C GLN A 125 8.63 4.27 2.87
N ALA A 126 8.16 3.22 2.20
CA ALA A 126 7.50 3.32 0.90
C ALA A 126 6.26 4.24 0.96
N LYS A 127 5.49 4.16 2.06
CA LYS A 127 4.34 5.06 2.29
C LYS A 127 4.78 6.51 2.46
N GLN A 128 5.83 6.78 3.22
CA GLN A 128 6.37 8.13 3.41
C GLN A 128 6.87 8.72 2.08
N GLU A 129 7.61 7.94 1.29
CA GLU A 129 8.10 8.34 -0.03
C GLU A 129 6.94 8.61 -1.00
N ALA A 130 5.92 7.74 -1.02
CA ALA A 130 4.72 7.95 -1.83
C ALA A 130 3.95 9.21 -1.43
N GLU A 131 3.81 9.49 -0.13
CA GLU A 131 3.19 10.73 0.36
C GLU A 131 4.00 11.97 -0.02
N ALA A 132 5.34 11.90 0.08
CA ALA A 132 6.23 12.99 -0.33
C ALA A 132 6.13 13.25 -1.84
N LEU A 133 6.17 12.21 -2.66
CA LEU A 133 6.03 12.31 -4.11
C LEU A 133 4.66 12.90 -4.49
N ARG A 134 3.57 12.45 -3.85
CA ARG A 134 2.24 13.01 -4.10
C ARG A 134 2.17 14.50 -3.78
N LYS A 135 2.74 14.94 -2.66
CA LYS A 135 2.81 16.36 -2.30
C LYS A 135 3.62 17.16 -3.31
N GLN A 136 4.76 16.63 -3.74
CA GLN A 136 5.61 17.27 -4.73
C GLN A 136 4.88 17.42 -6.07
N VAL A 137 4.33 16.33 -6.62
CA VAL A 137 3.56 16.35 -7.87
C VAL A 137 2.37 17.31 -7.77
N GLN A 138 1.67 17.33 -6.64
CA GLN A 138 0.56 18.26 -6.45
C GLN A 138 1.03 19.72 -6.49
N SER A 139 2.10 20.07 -5.77
CA SER A 139 2.67 21.42 -5.80
C SER A 139 3.18 21.81 -7.19
N GLU A 140 3.80 20.89 -7.92
CA GLU A 140 4.28 21.12 -9.28
C GLU A 140 3.12 21.34 -10.25
N CYS A 141 2.06 20.52 -10.16
CA CYS A 141 0.84 20.70 -10.95
C CYS A 141 0.17 22.05 -10.65
N GLU A 142 0.04 22.44 -9.38
CA GLU A 142 -0.53 23.73 -8.99
C GLU A 142 0.30 24.90 -9.54
N SER A 143 1.64 24.82 -9.45
CA SER A 143 2.54 25.84 -10.01
C SER A 143 2.42 25.92 -11.54
N ALA A 144 2.42 24.78 -12.24
CA ALA A 144 2.30 24.73 -13.69
C ALA A 144 0.95 25.27 -14.18
N GLN A 145 -0.14 24.95 -13.46
CA GLN A 145 -1.47 25.50 -13.75
C GLN A 145 -1.49 27.03 -13.56
N GLN A 146 -0.94 27.54 -12.47
CA GLN A 146 -0.87 28.99 -12.22
C GLN A 146 -0.06 29.71 -13.30
N GLN A 147 1.09 29.13 -13.70
CA GLN A 147 1.90 29.66 -14.80
C GLN A 147 1.12 29.67 -16.12
N THR A 148 0.46 28.57 -16.46
CA THR A 148 -0.34 28.47 -17.69
C THR A 148 -1.47 29.50 -17.70
N ILE A 149 -2.17 29.69 -16.58
CA ILE A 149 -3.23 30.71 -16.47
C ILE A 149 -2.64 32.12 -16.65
N ALA A 150 -1.51 32.42 -16.01
CA ALA A 150 -0.85 33.71 -16.15
C ALA A 150 -0.41 33.99 -17.60
N GLU A 151 0.14 32.99 -18.29
CA GLU A 151 0.51 33.07 -19.71
C GLU A 151 -0.70 33.30 -20.60
N ILE A 152 -1.80 32.55 -20.40
CA ILE A 152 -3.05 32.73 -21.15
C ILE A 152 -3.60 34.14 -20.95
N GLU A 153 -3.61 34.65 -19.71
CA GLU A 153 -4.08 36.01 -19.42
C GLU A 153 -3.20 37.08 -20.05
N GLN A 154 -1.87 36.89 -20.05
CA GLN A 154 -0.94 37.79 -20.70
C GLN A 154 -1.15 37.80 -22.21
N LEU A 155 -1.20 36.63 -22.85
CA LEU A 155 -1.45 36.51 -24.28
C LEU A 155 -2.79 37.15 -24.65
N ARG A 156 -3.84 36.89 -23.88
CA ARG A 156 -5.16 37.50 -24.10
C ARG A 156 -5.11 39.03 -24.04
N ARG A 157 -4.36 39.60 -23.09
CA ARG A 157 -4.16 41.05 -22.99
C ARG A 157 -3.40 41.61 -24.20
N GLN A 158 -2.35 40.94 -24.63
CA GLN A 158 -1.56 41.35 -25.79
C GLN A 158 -2.39 41.31 -27.07
N THR A 159 -3.07 40.19 -27.35
CA THR A 159 -3.93 40.07 -28.52
C THR A 159 -5.07 41.10 -28.51
N GLN A 160 -5.64 41.40 -27.34
CA GLN A 160 -6.66 42.44 -27.22
C GLN A 160 -6.11 43.82 -27.61
N GLN A 161 -4.90 44.16 -27.14
CA GLN A 161 -4.24 45.42 -27.50
C GLN A 161 -3.93 45.49 -29.00
N GLU A 162 -3.40 44.41 -29.59
CA GLU A 162 -3.12 44.33 -31.03
C GLU A 162 -4.40 44.50 -31.87
N ILE A 163 -5.51 43.87 -31.47
CA ILE A 163 -6.81 44.03 -32.12
C ILE A 163 -7.29 45.48 -32.05
N GLU A 164 -7.15 46.13 -30.89
CA GLU A 164 -7.55 47.52 -30.70
C GLU A 164 -6.70 48.49 -31.54
N GLU A 165 -5.39 48.24 -31.64
CA GLU A 165 -4.49 49.00 -32.49
C GLU A 165 -4.81 48.82 -33.97
N MET A 166 -4.96 47.58 -34.43
CA MET A 166 -5.34 47.27 -35.81
C MET A 166 -6.68 47.91 -36.17
N ARG A 167 -7.66 47.85 -35.26
CA ARG A 167 -8.96 48.50 -35.46
C ARG A 167 -8.81 50.01 -35.58
N ARG A 168 -7.99 50.64 -34.73
CA ARG A 168 -7.74 52.09 -34.78
C ARG A 168 -7.07 52.49 -36.09
N GLN A 169 -6.08 51.73 -36.53
CA GLN A 169 -5.40 51.95 -37.82
C GLN A 169 -6.38 51.84 -38.99
N ALA A 170 -7.18 50.78 -39.04
CA ALA A 170 -8.17 50.60 -40.10
C ALA A 170 -9.19 51.75 -40.16
N ILE A 171 -9.65 52.26 -39.00
CA ILE A 171 -10.54 53.43 -38.96
C ILE A 171 -9.84 54.67 -39.51
N ALA A 172 -8.61 54.95 -39.07
CA ALA A 172 -7.85 56.10 -39.54
C ALA A 172 -7.54 56.03 -41.05
N GLU A 173 -7.25 54.84 -41.57
CA GLU A 173 -7.06 54.61 -43.01
C GLU A 173 -8.35 54.86 -43.81
N CYS A 174 -9.50 54.39 -43.32
CA CYS A 174 -10.80 54.70 -43.95
C CYS A 174 -11.08 56.20 -43.97
N GLU A 175 -10.87 56.89 -42.83
CA GLU A 175 -11.05 58.35 -42.74
C GLU A 175 -10.12 59.11 -43.71
N ALA A 176 -8.86 58.66 -43.84
CA ALA A 176 -7.93 59.24 -44.79
C ALA A 176 -8.35 59.02 -46.25
N ILE A 177 -8.78 57.79 -46.59
CA ILE A 177 -9.26 57.48 -47.95
C ILE A 177 -10.52 58.29 -48.29
N GLU A 178 -11.45 58.44 -47.35
CA GLU A 178 -12.65 59.27 -47.53
C GLU A 178 -12.26 60.74 -47.79
N SER A 179 -11.37 61.30 -46.98
CA SER A 179 -10.88 62.68 -47.17
C SER A 179 -10.17 62.87 -48.51
N ASP A 180 -9.28 61.95 -48.89
CA ASP A 180 -8.53 62.01 -50.15
C ASP A 180 -9.47 61.92 -51.36
N ALA A 181 -10.52 61.09 -51.28
CA ALA A 181 -11.52 60.94 -52.33
C ALA A 181 -12.38 62.20 -52.48
N ASP A 182 -12.76 62.83 -51.36
CA ASP A 182 -13.50 64.10 -51.36
C ASP A 182 -12.66 65.24 -51.96
N GLU A 183 -11.39 65.38 -51.57
CA GLU A 183 -10.47 66.35 -52.15
C GLU A 183 -10.25 66.11 -53.65
N TYR A 184 -10.10 64.85 -54.05
CA TYR A 184 -9.97 64.50 -55.47
C TYR A 184 -11.24 64.87 -56.25
N ALA A 185 -12.42 64.55 -55.72
CA ALA A 185 -13.69 64.88 -56.35
C ALA A 185 -13.86 66.40 -56.53
N ASP A 186 -13.53 67.18 -55.51
CA ASP A 186 -13.58 68.65 -55.56
C ASP A 186 -12.61 69.19 -56.63
N SER A 187 -11.37 68.70 -56.66
CA SER A 187 -10.38 69.11 -57.66
C SER A 187 -10.83 68.80 -59.10
N VAL A 188 -11.44 67.63 -59.34
CA VAL A 188 -11.95 67.23 -60.66
C VAL A 188 -13.11 68.12 -61.07
N LEU A 189 -14.04 68.40 -60.15
CA LEU A 189 -15.19 69.28 -60.40
C LEU A 189 -14.74 70.72 -60.68
N GLN A 190 -13.79 71.25 -59.91
CA GLN A 190 -13.20 72.58 -60.11
C GLN A 190 -12.56 72.72 -61.50
N ASN A 191 -11.80 71.70 -61.93
CA ASN A 191 -11.20 71.67 -63.27
C ASN A 191 -12.26 71.61 -64.37
N LEU A 192 -13.31 70.81 -64.19
CA LEU A 192 -14.42 70.73 -65.14
C LEU A 192 -15.14 72.08 -65.27
N GLU A 193 -15.41 72.75 -64.14
CA GLU A 193 -16.01 74.08 -64.11
C GLU A 193 -15.16 75.10 -64.88
N HIS A 194 -13.84 75.09 -64.66
CA HIS A 194 -12.92 75.97 -65.35
C HIS A 194 -12.96 75.75 -66.87
N ASN A 195 -12.87 74.49 -67.30
CA ASN A 195 -12.92 74.12 -68.72
C ASN A 195 -14.24 74.53 -69.39
N LEU A 196 -15.39 74.30 -68.72
CA LEU A 196 -16.69 74.69 -69.23
C LEU A 196 -16.83 76.22 -69.32
N THR A 197 -16.28 76.95 -68.35
CA THR A 197 -16.26 78.41 -68.36
C THR A 197 -15.45 78.95 -69.53
N ASP A 198 -14.29 78.36 -69.81
CA ASP A 198 -13.46 78.73 -70.96
C ASP A 198 -14.17 78.44 -72.29
N MET A 199 -14.80 77.28 -72.44
CA MET A 199 -15.59 76.97 -73.64
C MET A 199 -16.75 77.95 -73.82
N LEU A 200 -17.48 78.30 -72.75
CA LEU A 200 -18.54 79.30 -72.81
C LEU A 200 -18.01 80.67 -73.24
N ARG A 201 -16.82 81.06 -72.76
CA ARG A 201 -16.16 82.32 -73.14
C ARG A 201 -15.80 82.32 -74.63
N VAL A 202 -15.26 81.23 -75.15
CA VAL A 202 -14.96 81.07 -76.58
C VAL A 202 -16.24 81.15 -77.41
N ILE A 203 -17.33 80.48 -77.00
CA ILE A 203 -18.62 80.54 -77.68
C ILE A 203 -19.21 81.95 -77.66
N GLN A 204 -19.15 82.66 -76.53
CA GLN A 204 -19.59 84.05 -76.43
C GLN A 204 -18.80 84.96 -77.37
N ASN A 205 -17.48 84.83 -77.40
CA ASN A 205 -16.61 85.59 -78.30
C ASN A 205 -16.89 85.28 -79.79
N GLY A 206 -17.14 84.01 -80.13
CA GLY A 206 -17.52 83.60 -81.48
C GLY A 206 -18.90 84.14 -81.89
N ARG A 207 -19.88 84.11 -80.98
CA ARG A 207 -21.21 84.72 -81.19
C ARG A 207 -21.13 86.24 -81.36
N GLN A 208 -20.30 86.93 -80.59
CA GLN A 208 -20.08 88.37 -80.73
C GLN A 208 -19.44 88.74 -82.07
N HIS A 209 -18.51 87.92 -82.58
CA HIS A 209 -17.96 88.09 -83.93
C HIS A 209 -19.05 87.96 -85.01
N LEU A 210 -19.86 86.91 -84.96
CA LEU A 210 -20.96 86.72 -85.91
C LEU A 210 -22.02 87.83 -85.81
N GLN A 211 -22.29 88.39 -84.63
CA GLN A 211 -23.18 89.55 -84.47
C GLN A 211 -22.58 90.86 -85.00
N ARG A 212 -21.25 91.01 -84.97
CA ARG A 212 -20.55 92.14 -85.61
C ARG A 212 -20.55 92.00 -87.13
N ASP A 213 -20.36 90.79 -87.66
CA ASP A 213 -20.42 90.52 -89.10
C ASP A 213 -21.85 90.58 -89.65
N ALA A 214 -22.87 90.28 -88.84
CA ALA A 214 -24.29 90.36 -89.22
C ALA A 214 -24.90 91.78 -89.12
N LYS A 215 -24.16 92.80 -88.68
CA LYS A 215 -24.61 94.20 -88.70
C LYS A 215 -24.14 94.83 -90.02
N PRO A 216 -25.04 95.09 -91.00
CA PRO A 216 -24.63 95.63 -92.28
C PRO A 216 -24.10 97.08 -92.11
N PRO A 217 -23.20 97.55 -92.99
CA PRO A 217 -22.91 98.98 -93.07
C PRO A 217 -24.21 99.70 -93.44
N MET A 218 -24.67 100.59 -92.54
CA MET A 218 -25.70 101.56 -92.87
C MET A 218 -25.11 102.60 -93.82
N SER A 219 -25.45 102.49 -95.11
CA SER A 219 -25.61 103.57 -96.07
C SER A 219 -26.03 103.01 -97.42
#